data_AF-A0A924HJE0-F1
#
_entry.id   AF-A0A924HJE0-F1
#
_cell.length_a   1.000
_cell.length_b   1.000
_cell.length_c   1.000
_cell.angle_alpha   90.00
_cell.angle_beta   90.00
_cell.angle_gamma   90.00
#
_symmetry.space_group_name_H-M   'P 1'
#
loop_
_entity.id
_entity.type
_entity.pdbx_description
1 polymer ?
#
loop_
_entity_poly.entity_id
_entity_poly.type
_entity_poly.pdbx_seq_one_letter_code
_entity_poly.pdbx_strand_id
1 'polypeptide(L)'
;MLSIRIKDIKQKVHTFKGPSNWEEITPKQLRTWGKVCLMRAKVDDAMKAISFIFFNIKREIFEQLDEGQHHQIHYKIGFLRKNDCYFWIIPSFWFMLRKYYGPANRLSNLTINEYRLTDLYYQLYISTNDPNFLNLLIATLYRPKRKKASHNDLREDYQEIIAVKRAKLFKWLPGSLKYAILFNYEGCRFYIHGHPKFSKLFKKGSAGNKKELYDYDVMIQTVAGGAFGNYKETGAINLYTFLEHVVRQIEEVEKLKS
;
A
#
# COMPACT_ATOMS: atom_id res chain seq x y z
N MET A 1 4.60 -15.57 -13.18
CA MET A 1 3.94 -15.02 -14.38
C MET A 1 3.11 -16.12 -15.01
N LEU A 2 1.83 -15.87 -15.23
CA LEU A 2 0.91 -16.84 -15.82
C LEU A 2 0.81 -16.63 -17.32
N SER A 3 0.79 -17.73 -18.08
CA SER A 3 0.54 -17.71 -19.52
C SER A 3 -0.88 -18.18 -19.81
N ILE A 4 -1.55 -17.50 -20.74
CA ILE A 4 -2.85 -17.91 -21.27
C ILE A 4 -2.70 -18.17 -22.77
N ARG A 5 -3.41 -19.19 -23.27
CA ARG A 5 -3.50 -19.50 -24.69
C ARG A 5 -4.91 -19.18 -25.15
N ILE A 6 -5.01 -18.36 -26.18
CA ILE A 6 -6.26 -17.87 -26.74
C ILE A 6 -6.29 -18.25 -28.21
N LYS A 7 -7.44 -18.71 -28.70
CA LYS A 7 -7.69 -18.90 -30.13
C LYS A 7 -8.49 -17.72 -30.65
N ASP A 8 -8.03 -17.06 -31.71
CA ASP A 8 -8.85 -16.06 -32.40
C ASP A 8 -9.89 -16.72 -33.32
N ILE A 9 -10.72 -15.90 -33.98
CA ILE A 9 -11.77 -16.35 -34.91
C ILE A 9 -11.20 -17.19 -36.07
N LYS A 10 -9.92 -17.00 -36.42
CA LYS A 10 -9.20 -17.76 -37.46
C LYS A 10 -8.53 -19.02 -36.92
N GLN A 11 -8.86 -19.44 -35.69
CA GLN A 11 -8.24 -20.57 -34.98
C GLN A 11 -6.73 -20.41 -34.73
N LYS A 12 -6.16 -19.21 -34.92
CA LYS A 12 -4.75 -18.97 -34.62
C LYS A 12 -4.58 -18.86 -33.11
N VAL A 13 -3.63 -19.63 -32.57
CA VAL A 13 -3.31 -19.63 -31.14
C VAL A 13 -2.36 -18.49 -30.82
N HIS A 14 -2.77 -17.60 -29.94
CA HIS A 14 -1.97 -16.53 -29.35
C HIS A 14 -1.62 -16.90 -27.91
N THR A 15 -0.40 -16.62 -27.48
CA THR A 15 0.03 -16.81 -26.09
C THR A 15 0.31 -15.44 -25.48
N PHE A 16 -0.36 -15.16 -24.36
CA PHE A 16 -0.17 -13.91 -23.60
C PHE A 16 0.34 -14.22 -22.21
N LYS A 17 1.12 -13.31 -21.64
CA LYS A 17 1.66 -13.41 -20.27
C LYS A 17 1.08 -12.28 -19.43
N GLY A 18 0.68 -12.61 -18.21
CA GLY A 18 0.15 -11.65 -17.24
C GLY A 18 0.49 -12.04 -15.80
N PRO A 19 0.20 -11.15 -14.85
CA PRO A 19 0.40 -11.42 -13.44
C PRO A 19 -0.62 -12.45 -12.93
N SER A 20 -0.16 -13.40 -12.12
CA SER A 20 -1.02 -14.32 -11.35
C SER A 20 -1.27 -13.86 -9.91
N ASN A 21 -0.52 -12.87 -9.44
CA ASN A 21 -0.57 -12.36 -8.08
C ASN A 21 -0.08 -10.89 -8.04
N TRP A 22 -0.18 -10.27 -6.86
CA TRP A 22 0.23 -8.86 -6.66
C TRP A 22 1.73 -8.62 -6.85
N GLU A 23 2.59 -9.60 -6.58
CA GLU A 23 4.05 -9.46 -6.68
C GLU A 23 4.54 -9.33 -8.14
N GLU A 24 3.75 -9.84 -9.09
CA GLU A 24 4.05 -9.81 -10.51
C GLU A 24 3.53 -8.54 -11.22
N ILE A 25 2.80 -7.68 -10.52
CA ILE A 25 2.23 -6.46 -11.08
C ILE A 25 3.31 -5.39 -11.26
N THR A 26 3.29 -4.76 -12.43
CA THR A 26 4.15 -3.62 -12.75
C THR A 26 3.56 -2.29 -12.23
N PRO A 27 4.40 -1.24 -12.04
CA PRO A 27 3.92 0.11 -11.71
C PRO A 27 2.89 0.68 -12.70
N LYS A 28 2.99 0.30 -13.99
CA LYS A 28 2.03 0.73 -15.02
C LYS A 28 0.67 0.05 -14.84
N GLN A 29 0.68 -1.25 -14.56
CA GLN A 29 -0.54 -2.03 -14.30
C GLN A 29 -1.25 -1.52 -13.04
N LEU A 30 -0.55 -1.30 -11.93
CA LEU A 30 -1.18 -0.79 -10.70
C LEU A 30 -1.77 0.63 -10.87
N ARG A 31 -1.08 1.53 -11.59
CA ARG A 31 -1.65 2.85 -11.93
C ARG A 31 -2.90 2.74 -12.79
N THR A 32 -2.93 1.76 -13.70
CA THR A 32 -4.10 1.52 -14.55
C THR A 32 -5.25 0.97 -13.73
N TRP A 33 -4.97 0.03 -12.82
CA TRP A 33 -5.95 -0.45 -11.85
C TRP A 33 -6.53 0.70 -11.02
N GLY A 34 -5.68 1.59 -10.50
CA GLY A 34 -6.15 2.78 -9.78
C GLY A 34 -7.03 3.70 -10.63
N LYS A 35 -6.75 3.86 -11.93
CA LYS A 35 -7.63 4.59 -12.85
C LYS A 35 -9.01 3.92 -12.97
N VAL A 36 -9.04 2.59 -13.10
CA VAL A 36 -10.28 1.81 -13.21
C VAL A 36 -11.12 1.92 -11.94
N CYS A 37 -10.50 1.80 -10.75
CA CYS A 37 -11.20 1.97 -9.47
C CYS A 37 -11.83 3.36 -9.33
N LEU A 38 -11.16 4.41 -9.82
CA LEU A 38 -11.67 5.78 -9.79
C LEU A 38 -12.88 6.01 -10.70
N MET A 39 -13.08 5.18 -11.73
CA MET A 39 -14.18 5.34 -12.69
C MET A 39 -15.55 4.92 -12.14
N ARG A 40 -15.62 4.36 -10.92
CA ARG A 40 -16.87 3.86 -10.30
C ARG A 40 -17.67 2.90 -11.19
N ALA A 41 -16.98 2.18 -12.09
CA ALA A 41 -17.59 1.14 -12.91
C ALA A 41 -18.01 -0.06 -12.06
N LYS A 42 -18.95 -0.88 -12.56
CA LYS A 42 -19.26 -2.17 -11.94
C LYS A 42 -17.99 -3.03 -11.91
N VAL A 43 -17.83 -3.83 -10.86
CA VAL A 43 -16.62 -4.64 -10.66
C VAL A 43 -16.33 -5.52 -11.87
N ASP A 44 -17.33 -6.15 -12.46
CA ASP A 44 -17.11 -7.03 -13.61
C ASP A 44 -16.69 -6.26 -14.87
N ASP A 45 -17.21 -5.05 -15.10
CA ASP A 45 -16.78 -4.18 -16.21
C ASP A 45 -15.34 -3.69 -16.01
N ALA A 46 -14.99 -3.31 -14.78
CA ALA A 46 -13.63 -2.99 -14.38
C ALA A 46 -12.67 -4.16 -14.61
N MET A 47 -13.09 -5.38 -14.25
CA MET A 47 -12.31 -6.59 -14.43
C MET A 47 -12.14 -6.97 -15.91
N LYS A 48 -13.18 -6.80 -16.73
CA LYS A 48 -13.06 -6.97 -18.19
C LYS A 48 -12.08 -5.95 -18.79
N ALA A 49 -12.19 -4.68 -18.41
CA ALA A 49 -11.30 -3.62 -18.90
C ALA A 49 -9.84 -3.83 -18.46
N ILE A 50 -9.60 -4.33 -17.24
CA ILE A 50 -8.24 -4.53 -16.75
C ILE A 50 -7.59 -5.79 -17.34
N SER A 51 -8.39 -6.80 -17.71
CA SER A 51 -7.95 -8.09 -18.25
C SER A 51 -7.02 -7.94 -19.46
N PHE A 52 -7.44 -7.19 -20.49
CA PHE A 52 -6.62 -7.05 -21.69
C PHE A 52 -5.32 -6.27 -21.42
N ILE A 53 -5.35 -5.31 -20.48
CA ILE A 53 -4.18 -4.51 -20.09
C ILE A 53 -3.16 -5.36 -19.33
N PHE A 54 -3.65 -6.21 -18.41
CA PHE A 54 -2.79 -7.02 -17.55
C PHE A 54 -2.08 -8.14 -18.30
N PHE A 55 -2.73 -8.70 -19.33
CA PHE A 55 -2.15 -9.70 -20.21
C PHE A 55 -1.50 -9.11 -21.47
N ASN A 56 -1.50 -7.78 -21.63
CA ASN A 56 -1.00 -7.08 -22.82
C ASN A 56 -1.61 -7.65 -24.12
N ILE A 57 -2.91 -7.95 -24.08
CA ILE A 57 -3.67 -8.45 -25.22
C ILE A 57 -4.02 -7.26 -26.10
N LYS A 58 -3.75 -7.38 -27.41
CA LYS A 58 -4.17 -6.37 -28.39
C LYS A 58 -5.69 -6.25 -28.38
N ARG A 59 -6.21 -5.03 -28.49
CA ARG A 59 -7.64 -4.75 -28.41
C ARG A 59 -8.44 -5.56 -29.45
N GLU A 60 -7.90 -5.66 -30.66
CA GLU A 60 -8.53 -6.38 -31.77
C GLU A 60 -8.66 -7.87 -31.49
N ILE A 61 -7.68 -8.46 -30.78
CA ILE A 61 -7.74 -9.87 -30.38
C ILE A 61 -8.72 -10.03 -29.20
N PHE A 62 -8.71 -9.08 -28.27
CA PHE A 62 -9.58 -9.13 -27.09
C PHE A 62 -11.08 -9.00 -27.44
N GLU A 63 -11.42 -8.21 -28.45
CA GLU A 63 -12.80 -8.05 -28.93
C GLU A 63 -13.31 -9.28 -29.71
N GLN A 64 -12.40 -10.18 -30.12
CA GLN A 64 -12.73 -11.41 -30.85
C GLN A 64 -12.86 -12.65 -29.95
N LEU A 65 -12.69 -12.49 -28.64
CA LEU A 65 -12.73 -13.62 -27.72
C LEU A 65 -14.15 -14.09 -27.49
N ASP A 66 -14.32 -15.41 -27.38
CA ASP A 66 -15.58 -15.97 -26.93
C ASP A 66 -15.78 -15.75 -25.41
N GLU A 67 -17.02 -15.95 -24.94
CA GLU A 67 -17.38 -15.76 -23.53
C GLU A 67 -16.57 -16.67 -22.60
N GLY A 68 -16.25 -17.89 -23.04
CA GLY A 68 -15.45 -18.84 -22.28
C GLY A 68 -14.01 -18.36 -22.09
N GLN A 69 -13.39 -17.79 -23.13
CA GLN A 69 -12.07 -17.19 -23.08
C GLN A 69 -12.05 -15.94 -22.18
N HIS A 70 -13.08 -15.09 -22.26
CA HIS A 70 -13.23 -13.98 -21.32
C HIS A 70 -13.32 -14.46 -19.87
N HIS A 71 -14.11 -15.50 -19.61
CA HIS A 71 -14.23 -16.09 -18.27
C HIS A 71 -12.90 -16.66 -17.77
N GLN A 72 -12.14 -17.34 -18.63
CA GLN A 72 -10.81 -17.84 -18.29
C GLN A 72 -9.86 -16.71 -17.88
N ILE A 73 -9.78 -15.63 -18.65
CA ILE A 73 -8.92 -14.47 -18.33
C ILE A 73 -9.35 -13.84 -17.01
N HIS A 74 -10.65 -13.62 -16.86
CA HIS A 74 -11.25 -13.02 -15.66
C HIS A 74 -10.93 -13.84 -14.40
N TYR A 75 -11.03 -15.16 -14.46
CA TYR A 75 -10.66 -16.03 -13.35
C TYR A 75 -9.19 -15.86 -12.94
N LYS A 76 -8.28 -15.72 -13.91
CA LYS A 76 -6.84 -15.57 -13.64
C LYS A 76 -6.47 -14.26 -12.95
N ILE A 77 -7.24 -13.19 -13.15
CA ILE A 77 -7.05 -11.91 -12.43
C ILE A 77 -7.89 -11.80 -11.17
N GLY A 78 -8.57 -12.88 -10.75
CA GLY A 78 -9.45 -12.88 -9.57
C GLY A 78 -8.77 -12.41 -8.28
N PHE A 79 -7.44 -12.52 -8.18
CA PHE A 79 -6.66 -12.00 -7.06
C PHE A 79 -6.80 -10.48 -6.87
N LEU A 80 -7.20 -9.71 -7.90
CA LEU A 80 -7.46 -8.28 -7.80
C LEU A 80 -8.66 -7.93 -6.91
N ARG A 81 -9.56 -8.89 -6.66
CA ARG A 81 -10.77 -8.69 -5.85
C ARG A 81 -10.46 -8.45 -4.37
N LYS A 82 -9.28 -8.85 -3.90
CA LYS A 82 -8.82 -8.66 -2.52
C LYS A 82 -7.46 -7.97 -2.51
N ASN A 83 -7.36 -6.90 -1.74
CA ASN A 83 -6.11 -6.16 -1.59
C ASN A 83 -5.18 -6.84 -0.57
N ASP A 84 -4.44 -7.85 -1.03
CA ASP A 84 -3.38 -8.51 -0.26
C ASP A 84 -1.97 -8.02 -0.71
N CYS A 85 -1.89 -6.81 -1.27
CA CYS A 85 -0.67 -6.27 -1.86
C CYS A 85 0.29 -5.73 -0.79
N TYR A 86 1.19 -6.57 -0.29
CA TYR A 86 2.23 -6.18 0.67
C TYR A 86 3.58 -5.83 0.03
N PHE A 87 3.73 -6.03 -1.29
CA PHE A 87 4.92 -5.62 -2.04
C PHE A 87 4.77 -4.17 -2.50
N TRP A 88 5.82 -3.36 -2.37
CA TRP A 88 5.77 -1.96 -2.74
C TRP A 88 6.02 -1.80 -4.25
N ILE A 89 4.94 -1.80 -5.03
CA ILE A 89 4.94 -1.83 -6.50
C ILE A 89 5.35 -0.48 -7.10
N ILE A 90 5.19 0.63 -6.40
CA ILE A 90 5.57 1.98 -6.88
C ILE A 90 6.88 2.42 -6.17
N PRO A 91 8.06 1.89 -6.54
CA PRO A 91 9.30 2.20 -5.80
C PRO A 91 9.72 3.66 -5.94
N SER A 92 9.39 4.31 -7.05
CA SER A 92 9.70 5.73 -7.27
C SER A 92 8.85 6.33 -8.38
N PHE A 93 8.76 7.66 -8.41
CA PHE A 93 8.23 8.40 -9.55
C PHE A 93 8.97 9.73 -9.72
N TRP A 94 8.94 10.25 -10.94
CA TRP A 94 9.36 11.62 -11.24
C TRP A 94 8.18 12.57 -11.10
N PHE A 95 8.43 13.71 -10.46
CA PHE A 95 7.46 14.79 -10.40
C PHE A 95 8.20 16.11 -10.48
N MET A 96 7.82 16.94 -11.47
CA MET A 96 8.63 18.08 -11.90
C MET A 96 10.06 17.60 -12.21
N LEU A 97 11.08 18.28 -11.67
CA LEU A 97 12.49 17.99 -11.90
C LEU A 97 13.13 17.11 -10.80
N ARG A 98 12.31 16.45 -9.96
CA ARG A 98 12.81 15.65 -8.83
C ARG A 98 12.23 14.24 -8.84
N LYS A 99 13.09 13.26 -8.54
CA LYS A 99 12.70 11.87 -8.31
C LYS A 99 12.40 11.64 -6.83
N TYR A 100 11.25 11.03 -6.57
CA TYR A 100 10.81 10.65 -5.23
C TYR A 100 10.77 9.14 -5.11
N TYR A 101 11.15 8.64 -3.94
CA TYR A 101 11.28 7.23 -3.65
C TYR A 101 10.31 6.84 -2.53
N GLY A 102 9.61 5.73 -2.72
CA GLY A 102 8.69 5.17 -1.74
C GLY A 102 9.41 4.32 -0.68
N PRO A 103 8.66 3.80 0.30
CA PRO A 103 9.16 2.84 1.27
C PRO A 103 9.57 1.50 0.62
N ALA A 104 10.22 0.66 1.42
CA ALA A 104 10.47 -0.73 1.11
C ALA A 104 9.18 -1.57 1.24
N ASN A 105 9.24 -2.80 0.75
CA ASN A 105 8.16 -3.78 0.86
C ASN A 105 7.68 -3.92 2.31
N ARG A 106 6.37 -4.12 2.49
CA ARG A 106 5.74 -4.26 3.82
C ARG A 106 6.00 -3.06 4.74
N LEU A 107 6.42 -1.90 4.20
CA LEU A 107 6.81 -0.73 4.98
C LEU A 107 8.00 -0.99 5.93
N SER A 108 8.86 -1.96 5.60
CA SER A 108 9.91 -2.46 6.50
C SER A 108 10.97 -1.43 6.90
N ASN A 109 11.10 -0.33 6.15
CA ASN A 109 12.04 0.75 6.43
C ASN A 109 11.36 2.01 6.99
N LEU A 110 10.09 1.95 7.40
CA LEU A 110 9.46 3.05 8.13
C LEU A 110 9.87 3.06 9.60
N THR A 111 9.94 4.25 10.20
CA THR A 111 9.92 4.41 11.65
C THR A 111 8.49 4.35 12.20
N ILE A 112 8.34 4.11 13.50
CA ILE A 112 7.01 4.12 14.13
C ILE A 112 6.32 5.49 14.01
N ASN A 113 7.06 6.60 14.10
CA ASN A 113 6.46 7.93 13.91
C ASN A 113 5.99 8.16 12.47
N GLU A 114 6.74 7.69 11.48
CA GLU A 114 6.30 7.76 10.08
C GLU A 114 5.03 6.95 9.86
N TYR A 115 4.98 5.73 10.42
CA TYR A 115 3.82 4.86 10.32
C TYR A 115 2.59 5.45 11.04
N ARG A 116 2.77 5.98 12.25
CA ARG A 116 1.71 6.71 13.00
C ARG A 116 1.06 7.77 12.12
N LEU A 117 1.89 8.62 11.50
CA LEU A 117 1.41 9.73 10.67
C LEU A 117 0.73 9.22 9.40
N THR A 118 1.32 8.24 8.70
CA THR A 118 0.69 7.68 7.50
C THR A 118 -0.63 6.98 7.82
N ASP A 119 -0.73 6.33 8.98
CA ASP A 119 -1.96 5.65 9.37
C ASP A 119 -3.04 6.64 9.77
N LEU A 120 -2.68 7.69 10.52
CA LEU A 120 -3.59 8.79 10.83
C LEU A 120 -4.14 9.42 9.53
N TYR A 121 -3.27 9.78 8.59
CA TYR A 121 -3.70 10.37 7.32
C TYR A 121 -4.51 9.41 6.46
N TYR A 122 -4.21 8.11 6.50
CA TYR A 122 -5.01 7.09 5.84
C TYR A 122 -6.43 7.05 6.43
N GLN A 123 -6.55 6.94 7.75
CA GLN A 123 -7.84 6.85 8.41
C GLN A 123 -8.68 8.12 8.21
N LEU A 124 -8.05 9.30 8.27
CA LEU A 124 -8.69 10.59 7.98
C LEU A 124 -9.13 10.70 6.52
N TYR A 125 -8.33 10.22 5.56
CA TYR A 125 -8.74 10.18 4.16
C TYR A 125 -9.95 9.26 3.96
N ILE A 126 -9.95 8.06 4.56
CA ILE A 126 -11.08 7.12 4.42
C ILE A 126 -12.36 7.65 5.07
N SER A 127 -12.26 8.39 6.19
CA SER A 127 -13.44 8.93 6.89
C SER A 127 -13.99 10.21 6.26
N THR A 128 -13.12 11.10 5.77
CA THR A 128 -13.52 12.43 5.26
C THR A 128 -13.57 12.51 3.74
N ASN A 129 -12.88 11.61 3.04
CA ASN A 129 -12.59 11.69 1.61
C ASN A 129 -11.88 13.00 1.20
N ASP A 130 -11.23 13.72 2.13
CA ASP A 130 -10.47 14.94 1.83
C ASP A 130 -9.11 14.58 1.19
N PRO A 131 -8.87 14.96 -0.09
CA PRO A 131 -7.62 14.66 -0.79
C PRO A 131 -6.36 15.25 -0.14
N ASN A 132 -6.48 16.23 0.77
CA ASN A 132 -5.34 16.77 1.51
C ASN A 132 -4.68 15.71 2.39
N PHE A 133 -5.45 14.84 3.04
CA PHE A 133 -4.89 13.74 3.83
C PHE A 133 -4.19 12.70 2.96
N LEU A 134 -4.72 12.41 1.77
CA LEU A 134 -4.01 11.57 0.81
C LEU A 134 -2.69 12.21 0.35
N ASN A 135 -2.68 13.52 0.11
CA ASN A 135 -1.44 14.21 -0.25
C ASN A 135 -0.40 14.17 0.89
N LEU A 136 -0.84 14.28 2.16
CA LEU A 136 0.02 14.16 3.35
C LEU A 136 0.56 12.74 3.50
N LEU A 137 -0.29 11.71 3.35
CA LEU A 137 0.13 10.31 3.32
C LEU A 137 1.23 10.08 2.28
N ILE A 138 0.99 10.51 1.04
CA ILE A 138 1.97 10.35 -0.05
C ILE A 138 3.25 11.14 0.26
N ALA A 139 3.13 12.35 0.80
CA ALA A 139 4.28 13.17 1.14
C ALA A 139 5.15 12.57 2.26
N THR A 140 4.56 11.85 3.22
CA THR A 140 5.30 11.12 4.25
C THR A 140 6.02 9.91 3.66
N LEU A 141 5.33 9.13 2.82
CA LEU A 141 5.89 7.91 2.21
C LEU A 141 6.97 8.19 1.17
N TYR A 142 6.75 9.20 0.31
CA TYR A 142 7.58 9.52 -0.83
C TYR A 142 8.48 10.71 -0.56
N ARG A 143 9.77 10.41 -0.57
CA ARG A 143 10.80 11.37 -0.26
C ARG A 143 11.94 11.30 -1.27
N PRO A 144 12.59 12.42 -1.56
CA PRO A 144 13.83 12.44 -2.31
C PRO A 144 14.92 11.56 -1.72
N LYS A 145 15.91 11.19 -2.54
CA LYS A 145 17.10 10.49 -2.07
C LYS A 145 17.92 11.36 -1.13
N ARG A 146 18.45 10.79 -0.04
CA ARG A 146 19.40 11.45 0.85
C ARG A 146 20.71 11.78 0.12
N LYS A 147 21.38 12.86 0.57
CA LYS A 147 22.69 13.27 0.03
C LYS A 147 23.84 12.36 0.47
N LYS A 148 23.83 11.91 1.73
CA LYS A 148 24.85 11.02 2.30
C LYS A 148 24.39 9.57 2.20
N ALA A 149 25.31 8.64 1.91
CA ALA A 149 24.98 7.22 1.89
C ALA A 149 24.42 6.76 3.25
N SER A 150 23.42 5.90 3.22
CA SER A 150 22.91 5.18 4.39
C SER A 150 22.54 3.77 3.97
N HIS A 151 22.76 2.81 4.86
CA HIS A 151 22.51 1.41 4.58
C HIS A 151 21.03 1.01 4.69
N ASN A 152 20.19 1.77 5.41
CA ASN A 152 18.88 1.29 5.83
C ASN A 152 17.68 1.94 5.11
N ASP A 153 17.78 3.23 4.75
CA ASP A 153 16.76 3.92 3.96
C ASP A 153 17.44 4.91 3.02
N LEU A 154 17.14 4.84 1.73
CA LEU A 154 17.70 5.75 0.73
C LEU A 154 17.01 7.12 0.71
N ARG A 155 15.85 7.26 1.37
CA ARG A 155 15.08 8.50 1.45
C ARG A 155 15.74 9.48 2.41
N GLU A 156 15.52 10.78 2.20
CA GLU A 156 15.84 11.81 3.21
C GLU A 156 15.02 11.58 4.48
N ASP A 157 15.58 11.95 5.64
CA ASP A 157 14.92 11.76 6.93
C ASP A 157 13.59 12.53 7.00
N TYR A 158 12.65 12.00 7.78
CA TYR A 158 11.32 12.60 7.86
C TYR A 158 11.38 13.94 8.61
N GLN A 159 10.74 14.96 8.03
CA GLN A 159 10.53 16.25 8.67
C GLN A 159 9.12 16.71 8.33
N GLU A 160 8.31 16.94 9.37
CA GLU A 160 6.89 17.27 9.23
C GLU A 160 6.66 18.54 8.41
N ILE A 161 7.40 19.61 8.70
CA ILE A 161 7.31 20.88 7.96
C ILE A 161 7.58 20.67 6.45
N ILE A 162 8.55 19.81 6.11
CA ILE A 162 8.87 19.50 4.71
C ILE A 162 7.77 18.64 4.09
N ALA A 163 7.22 17.66 4.83
CA ALA A 163 6.12 16.82 4.37
C ALA A 163 4.86 17.66 4.06
N VAL A 164 4.50 18.62 4.90
CA VAL A 164 3.37 19.55 4.65
C VAL A 164 3.61 20.38 3.39
N LYS A 165 4.82 20.94 3.20
CA LYS A 165 5.17 21.66 1.97
C LYS A 165 5.08 20.76 0.73
N ARG A 166 5.56 19.52 0.84
CA ARG A 166 5.52 18.53 -0.24
C ARG A 166 4.09 18.10 -0.57
N ALA A 167 3.22 17.93 0.43
CA ALA A 167 1.80 17.60 0.23
C ALA A 167 1.09 18.66 -0.62
N LYS A 168 1.37 19.95 -0.39
CA LYS A 168 0.84 21.05 -1.22
C LYS A 168 1.26 20.94 -2.69
N LEU A 169 2.46 20.43 -2.97
CA LEU A 169 2.91 20.16 -4.35
C LEU A 169 2.25 18.90 -4.92
N PHE A 170 2.13 17.86 -4.10
CA PHE A 170 1.55 16.57 -4.49
C PHE A 170 0.05 16.64 -4.76
N LYS A 171 -0.63 17.75 -4.45
CA LYS A 171 -1.99 18.01 -4.90
C LYS A 171 -2.14 17.87 -6.43
N TRP A 172 -1.09 18.15 -7.20
CA TRP A 172 -1.07 18.06 -8.66
C TRP A 172 -0.62 16.71 -9.23
N LEU A 173 -0.34 15.70 -8.40
CA LEU A 173 -0.05 14.37 -8.92
C LEU A 173 -1.29 13.79 -9.64
N PRO A 174 -1.10 12.97 -10.69
CA PRO A 174 -2.22 12.29 -11.34
C PRO A 174 -3.02 11.45 -10.33
N GLY A 175 -4.35 11.56 -10.37
CA GLY A 175 -5.23 10.84 -9.44
C GLY A 175 -5.00 9.32 -9.45
N SER A 176 -4.72 8.75 -10.63
CA SER A 176 -4.38 7.32 -10.77
C SER A 176 -3.11 6.91 -10.03
N LEU A 177 -2.10 7.79 -9.98
CA LEU A 177 -0.88 7.55 -9.20
C LEU A 177 -1.16 7.65 -7.70
N LYS A 178 -1.92 8.66 -7.27
CA LYS A 178 -2.30 8.80 -5.86
C LYS A 178 -3.08 7.59 -5.35
N TYR A 179 -4.06 7.14 -6.14
CA TYR A 179 -4.85 5.97 -5.81
C TYR A 179 -4.02 4.68 -5.82
N ALA A 180 -3.13 4.50 -6.79
CA ALA A 180 -2.20 3.37 -6.79
C ALA A 180 -1.34 3.33 -5.51
N ILE A 181 -0.86 4.48 -5.04
CA ILE A 181 -0.09 4.58 -3.80
C ILE A 181 -0.96 4.26 -2.58
N LEU A 182 -2.17 4.82 -2.51
CA LEU A 182 -3.13 4.54 -1.45
C LEU A 182 -3.45 3.04 -1.36
N PHE A 183 -3.75 2.42 -2.50
CA PHE A 183 -4.05 0.99 -2.62
C PHE A 183 -2.86 0.15 -2.13
N ASN A 184 -1.64 0.51 -2.53
CA ASN A 184 -0.45 -0.22 -2.10
C ASN A 184 -0.19 -0.07 -0.60
N TYR A 185 -0.43 1.13 -0.04
CA TYR A 185 -0.35 1.37 1.41
C TYR A 185 -1.37 0.52 2.18
N GLU A 186 -2.62 0.50 1.73
CA GLU A 186 -3.69 -0.29 2.35
C GLU A 186 -3.32 -1.78 2.41
N GLY A 187 -2.77 -2.35 1.33
CA GLY A 187 -2.34 -3.75 1.32
C GLY A 187 -1.18 -4.04 2.30
N CYS A 188 -0.22 -3.12 2.43
CA CYS A 188 0.85 -3.24 3.43
C CYS A 188 0.32 -3.08 4.86
N ARG A 189 -0.61 -2.15 5.09
CA ARG A 189 -1.29 -1.95 6.37
C ARG A 189 -2.06 -3.20 6.78
N PHE A 190 -2.83 -3.77 5.86
CA PHE A 190 -3.57 -5.01 6.07
C PHE A 190 -2.63 -6.16 6.42
N TYR A 191 -1.48 -6.27 5.74
CA TYR A 191 -0.45 -7.25 6.07
C TYR A 191 0.08 -7.09 7.50
N ILE A 192 0.39 -5.87 7.94
CA ILE A 192 0.88 -5.60 9.32
C ILE A 192 -0.20 -5.97 10.34
N HIS A 193 -1.44 -5.52 10.12
CA HIS A 193 -2.56 -5.74 11.04
C HIS A 193 -2.98 -7.22 11.14
N GLY A 194 -2.89 -7.95 10.03
CA GLY A 194 -3.20 -9.38 9.95
C GLY A 194 -2.03 -10.29 10.29
N HIS A 195 -0.84 -9.75 10.57
CA HIS A 195 0.34 -10.57 10.82
C HIS A 195 0.20 -11.33 12.15
N PRO A 196 0.39 -12.66 12.19
CA PRO A 196 0.20 -13.45 13.41
C PRO A 196 1.00 -12.93 14.63
N LYS A 197 2.26 -12.53 14.41
CA LYS A 197 3.11 -11.91 15.44
C LYS A 197 2.49 -10.69 16.12
N PHE A 198 1.71 -9.90 15.38
CA PHE A 198 1.12 -8.64 15.87
C PHE A 198 -0.36 -8.78 16.19
N SER A 199 -0.93 -9.98 16.05
CA SER A 199 -2.36 -10.23 16.27
C SER A 199 -2.83 -9.70 17.62
N LYS A 200 -2.03 -9.87 18.69
CA LYS A 200 -2.33 -9.36 20.04
C LYS A 200 -2.48 -7.83 20.12
N LEU A 201 -1.77 -7.06 19.28
CA LEU A 201 -1.88 -5.60 19.22
C LEU A 201 -3.18 -5.12 18.55
N PHE A 202 -3.75 -5.96 17.68
CA PHE A 202 -4.86 -5.61 16.81
C PHE A 202 -6.13 -6.44 17.07
N LYS A 203 -6.16 -7.25 18.15
CA LYS A 203 -7.38 -7.94 18.59
C LYS A 203 -8.44 -6.89 18.87
N LYS A 204 -9.54 -6.92 18.10
CA LYS A 204 -10.70 -6.06 18.32
C LYS A 204 -11.21 -6.27 19.74
N GLY A 205 -11.20 -5.23 20.55
CA GLY A 205 -12.05 -5.16 21.73
C GLY A 205 -13.50 -5.42 21.31
N SER A 206 -14.18 -6.25 22.10
CA SER A 206 -15.57 -6.62 21.91
C SER A 206 -16.46 -5.38 21.71
N ALA A 207 -17.31 -5.46 20.68
CA ALA A 207 -18.42 -4.57 20.32
C ALA A 207 -18.76 -3.41 21.29
N GLY A 208 -18.53 -2.17 20.85
CA GLY A 208 -19.07 -0.99 21.52
C GLY A 208 -18.55 0.33 20.96
N ASN A 209 -19.25 0.85 19.94
CA ASN A 209 -19.32 2.27 19.54
C ASN A 209 -18.10 2.99 18.91
N LYS A 210 -18.36 3.50 17.70
CA LYS A 210 -17.55 4.38 16.82
C LYS A 210 -16.23 3.78 16.32
N LYS A 211 -15.94 4.02 15.02
CA LYS A 211 -14.62 3.76 14.42
C LYS A 211 -13.62 4.72 15.07
N GLU A 212 -13.18 4.39 16.27
CA GLU A 212 -12.14 5.14 16.95
C GLU A 212 -10.84 5.02 16.13
N LEU A 213 -10.17 6.15 15.93
CA LEU A 213 -8.94 6.16 15.16
C LEU A 213 -7.90 5.36 15.94
N TYR A 214 -7.19 4.46 15.26
CA TYR A 214 -6.11 3.72 15.93
C TYR A 214 -4.99 4.69 16.27
N ASP A 215 -4.79 4.94 17.57
CA ASP A 215 -3.87 5.96 18.05
C ASP A 215 -2.51 5.37 18.43
N TYR A 216 -1.58 5.38 17.47
CA TYR A 216 -0.19 5.00 17.71
C TYR A 216 0.55 5.99 18.62
N ASP A 217 0.03 7.19 18.87
CA ASP A 217 0.66 8.17 19.74
C ASP A 217 0.72 7.69 21.18
N VAL A 218 -0.41 7.19 21.71
CA VAL A 218 -0.50 6.62 23.07
C VAL A 218 0.47 5.45 23.26
N MET A 219 0.62 4.58 22.24
CA MET A 219 1.60 3.49 22.29
C MET A 219 3.03 4.01 22.35
N ILE A 220 3.38 5.00 21.52
CA ILE A 220 4.72 5.60 21.55
C ILE A 220 4.98 6.24 22.91
N GLN A 221 4.01 6.98 23.46
CA GLN A 221 4.12 7.62 24.78
C GLN A 221 4.31 6.58 25.89
N THR A 222 3.60 5.46 25.84
CA THR A 222 3.68 4.38 26.85
C THR A 222 5.05 3.72 26.87
N VAL A 223 5.70 3.58 25.70
CA VAL A 223 7.04 2.97 25.58
C VAL A 223 8.16 4.00 25.79
N ALA A 224 7.87 5.29 25.58
CA ALA A 224 8.81 6.38 25.80
C ALA A 224 9.23 6.49 27.28
N GLY A 225 10.49 6.88 27.50
CA GLY A 225 11.14 6.86 28.81
C GLY A 225 11.70 5.50 29.22
N GLY A 226 11.39 4.44 28.46
CA GLY A 226 11.88 3.08 28.69
C GLY A 226 13.00 2.66 27.71
N ALA A 227 12.82 1.50 27.07
CA ALA A 227 13.85 0.80 26.29
C ALA A 227 14.41 1.58 25.09
N PHE A 228 13.70 2.59 24.60
CA PHE A 228 14.07 3.35 23.39
C PHE A 228 14.38 4.83 23.66
N GLY A 229 14.48 5.23 24.93
CA GLY A 229 14.74 6.61 25.31
C GLY A 229 13.49 7.49 25.28
N ASN A 230 13.66 8.79 25.04
CA ASN A 230 12.56 9.76 25.07
C ASN A 230 11.61 9.60 23.86
N TYR A 231 10.47 10.30 23.87
CA TYR A 231 9.45 10.20 22.82
C TYR A 231 10.00 10.39 21.39
N LYS A 232 10.96 11.30 21.20
CA LYS A 232 11.58 11.55 19.88
C LYS A 232 12.45 10.38 19.44
N GLU A 233 13.21 9.80 20.38
CA GLU A 233 14.07 8.64 20.14
C GLU A 233 13.22 7.40 19.83
N THR A 234 12.17 7.15 20.63
CA THR A 234 11.18 6.09 20.38
C THR A 234 10.52 6.26 19.01
N GLY A 235 10.14 7.48 18.63
CA GLY A 235 9.54 7.79 17.33
C GLY A 235 10.45 7.47 16.13
N ALA A 236 11.76 7.45 16.33
CA ALA A 236 12.75 7.14 15.30
C ALA A 236 13.04 5.63 15.17
N ILE A 237 12.54 4.79 16.08
CA ILE A 237 12.72 3.34 16.03
C ILE A 237 11.97 2.76 14.83
N ASN A 238 12.57 1.73 14.22
CA ASN A 238 11.96 0.98 13.14
C ASN A 238 10.59 0.42 13.56
N LEU A 239 9.61 0.51 12.66
CA LEU A 239 8.24 0.07 12.90
C LEU A 239 8.17 -1.36 13.45
N TYR A 240 8.85 -2.31 12.83
CA TYR A 240 8.77 -3.71 13.21
C TYR A 240 9.44 -3.96 14.57
N THR A 241 10.60 -3.33 14.82
CA THR A 241 11.27 -3.39 16.12
C THR A 241 10.39 -2.85 17.24
N PHE A 242 9.71 -1.73 16.99
CA PHE A 242 8.78 -1.15 17.94
C PHE A 242 7.60 -2.09 18.22
N LEU A 243 6.92 -2.60 17.18
CA LEU A 243 5.76 -3.49 17.33
C LEU A 243 6.14 -4.79 18.05
N GLU A 244 7.29 -5.40 17.73
CA GLU A 244 7.77 -6.60 18.41
C GLU A 244 8.08 -6.34 19.90
N HIS A 245 8.55 -5.15 20.26
CA HIS A 245 8.76 -4.77 21.65
C HIS A 245 7.43 -4.65 22.41
N VAL A 246 6.43 -3.98 21.83
CA VAL A 246 5.11 -3.84 22.47
C VAL A 246 4.44 -5.19 22.66
N VAL A 247 4.52 -6.10 21.68
CA VAL A 247 4.00 -7.47 21.82
C VAL A 247 4.65 -8.18 23.01
N ARG A 248 5.98 -8.08 23.15
CA ARG A 248 6.70 -8.70 24.27
C ARG A 248 6.23 -8.18 25.62
N GLN A 249 6.03 -6.87 25.75
CA GLN A 249 5.51 -6.26 26.98
C GLN A 249 4.10 -6.78 27.32
N ILE A 250 3.23 -6.92 26.32
CA ILE A 250 1.89 -7.50 26.52
C ILE A 250 2.01 -8.95 27.02
N GLU A 251 2.90 -9.74 26.44
CA GLU A 251 3.13 -11.13 26.83
C GLU A 251 3.69 -11.29 28.24
N GLU A 252 4.57 -10.38 28.66
CA GLU A 252 5.10 -10.34 30.02
C GLU A 252 4.00 -9.99 31.03
N VAL A 253 3.15 -9.01 30.72
CA VAL A 253 2.01 -8.63 31.56
C VAL A 253 0.98 -9.77 31.66
N GLU A 254 0.71 -10.48 30.56
CA GLU A 254 -0.19 -11.65 30.56
C GLU A 254 0.34 -12.77 31.46
N LYS A 255 1.65 -13.06 31.41
CA LYS A 255 2.30 -14.07 32.26
C LYS A 255 2.31 -13.74 33.74
N LEU A 256 2.39 -12.45 34.10
CA LEU A 256 2.34 -12.02 35.50
C LEU A 256 0.92 -12.09 36.09
N LYS A 257 -0.12 -12.16 35.24
CA LYS A 257 -1.53 -12.26 35.64
C LYS A 257 -2.03 -13.71 35.71
N SER A 258 -1.29 -14.67 35.16
CA SER A 258 -1.59 -16.11 35.19
C SER A 258 -0.91 -16.80 36.36
#